data_AF-A0A3M1LKP6-F1
#
_entry.id   AF-A0A3M1LKP6-F1
#
_cell.length_a   1.000
_cell.length_b   1.000
_cell.length_c   1.000
_cell.angle_alpha   90.00
_cell.angle_beta   90.00
_cell.angle_gamma   90.00
#
_symmetry.space_group_name_H-M   'P 1'
#
loop_
_entity.id
_entity.type
_entity.pdbx_description
1 polymer ?
#
loop_
_entity_poly.entity_id
_entity_poly.type
_entity_poly.pdbx_seq_one_letter_code
_entity_poly.pdbx_strand_id
1 'polypeptide(L)'
;VRIVAECKRCNNRVEEIVEISKAIERKHQLSQQCNVCNAQDIIIKEQDIIDYLEELAINTGATIEVISSKSEHGRMLESLGKIAAILRYKMD
;
A
#
# COMPACT_ATOMS: atom_id res chain seq x y z
N VAL A 1 2.80 -4.00 -1.15
CA VAL A 1 3.44 -2.73 -1.54
C VAL A 1 2.38 -1.74 -1.99
N ARG A 2 2.64 -0.46 -1.81
CA ARG A 2 1.80 0.62 -2.32
C ARG A 2 2.35 1.09 -3.66
N ILE A 3 1.49 1.19 -4.67
CA ILE A 3 1.85 1.70 -6.00
C ILE A 3 1.07 2.99 -6.23
N VAL A 4 1.78 4.03 -6.68
CA VAL A 4 1.19 5.31 -7.11
C VAL A 4 1.58 5.54 -8.57
N ALA A 5 0.58 5.60 -9.44
CA ALA A 5 0.73 5.96 -10.84
C ALA A 5 0.17 7.36 -11.09
N GLU A 6 0.98 8.26 -11.64
CA GLU A 6 0.61 9.65 -11.90
C GLU A 6 0.87 10.01 -13.37
N CYS A 7 -0.19 10.39 -14.08
CA CYS A 7 -0.06 10.84 -15.47
C CYS A 7 0.44 12.28 -15.54
N LYS A 8 1.55 12.53 -16.26
CA LYS A 8 2.12 13.87 -16.41
C LYS A 8 1.35 14.80 -17.33
N ARG A 9 0.44 14.26 -18.13
CA ARG A 9 -0.39 15.06 -19.05
C ARG A 9 -1.65 15.61 -18.41
N CYS A 10 -2.39 14.80 -17.65
CA CYS A 10 -3.69 15.19 -17.08
C CYS A 10 -3.74 15.15 -15.56
N ASN A 11 -2.62 14.83 -14.88
CA ASN A 11 -2.51 14.68 -13.43
C ASN A 11 -3.43 13.62 -12.82
N ASN A 12 -3.98 12.71 -13.64
CA ASN A 12 -4.73 11.57 -13.10
C ASN A 12 -3.81 10.72 -12.23
N ARG A 13 -4.28 10.40 -11.03
CA ARG A 13 -3.51 9.68 -10.01
C ARG A 13 -4.26 8.43 -9.60
N VAL A 14 -3.62 7.27 -9.79
CA VAL A 14 -4.12 5.96 -9.37
C VAL A 14 -3.23 5.48 -8.23
N GLU A 15 -3.84 5.11 -7.11
CA GLU A 15 -3.15 4.60 -5.94
C GLU A 15 -3.77 3.26 -5.52
N GLU A 16 -2.94 2.24 -5.39
CA GLU A 16 -3.37 0.88 -5.09
C GLU A 16 -2.38 0.18 -4.14
N ILE A 17 -2.92 -0.66 -3.25
CA ILE A 17 -2.11 -1.59 -2.45
C ILE A 17 -2.23 -2.98 -3.06
N VAL A 18 -1.10 -3.59 -3.38
CA VAL A 18 -1.06 -4.93 -3.99
C VAL A 18 -0.08 -5.84 -3.27
N GLU A 19 -0.32 -7.14 -3.40
CA GLU A 19 0.65 -8.16 -3.00
C GLU A 19 1.95 -8.00 -3.80
N ILE A 20 3.09 -8.20 -3.13
CA ILE A 20 4.41 -8.02 -3.74
C ILE A 20 4.61 -8.88 -4.99
N SER A 21 4.02 -10.09 -5.02
CA SER A 21 4.05 -11.00 -6.16
C SER A 21 3.37 -10.42 -7.41
N LYS A 22 2.37 -9.55 -7.24
CA LYS A 22 1.60 -8.92 -8.32
C LYS A 22 2.11 -7.53 -8.67
N ALA A 23 3.07 -6.99 -7.92
CA ALA A 23 3.53 -5.61 -8.06
C ALA A 23 4.14 -5.35 -9.46
N ILE A 24 4.95 -6.28 -9.96
CA ILE A 24 5.61 -6.13 -11.28
C ILE A 24 4.57 -6.04 -12.39
N GLU A 25 3.64 -7.00 -12.43
CA GLU A 25 2.55 -7.03 -13.42
C GLU A 25 1.69 -5.76 -13.33
N ARG A 26 1.31 -5.36 -12.12
CA ARG A 26 0.44 -4.19 -11.94
C ARG A 26 1.11 -2.89 -12.36
N LYS A 27 2.39 -2.69 -12.03
CA LYS A 27 3.16 -1.53 -12.49
C LYS A 27 3.24 -1.48 -14.02
N HIS A 28 3.49 -2.63 -14.67
CA HIS A 28 3.53 -2.71 -16.12
C HIS A 28 2.18 -2.35 -16.76
N GLN A 29 1.06 -2.82 -16.21
CA GLN A 29 -0.29 -2.47 -16.69
C GLN A 29 -0.56 -0.96 -16.55
N LEU A 30 -0.22 -0.38 -15.39
CA LEU A 30 -0.42 1.04 -15.11
C LEU A 30 0.49 1.95 -15.94
N SER A 31 1.66 1.47 -16.37
CA SER A 31 2.59 2.25 -17.19
C SER A 31 2.24 2.28 -18.68
N GLN A 32 1.29 1.46 -19.17
CA GLN A 32 0.98 1.39 -20.60
C GLN A 32 0.34 2.68 -21.11
N GLN A 33 -0.72 3.13 -20.45
CA GLN A 33 -1.44 4.34 -20.84
C GLN A 33 -2.32 4.85 -19.70
N CYS A 34 -2.51 6.16 -19.66
CA CYS A 34 -3.48 6.81 -18.79
C CYS A 34 -4.89 6.37 -19.18
N ASN A 35 -5.66 5.84 -18.24
CA ASN A 35 -7.07 5.50 -18.42
C ASN A 35 -8.01 6.71 -18.65
N VAL A 36 -7.53 7.94 -18.44
CA VAL A 36 -8.33 9.16 -18.63
C VAL A 36 -7.99 9.87 -19.94
N CYS A 37 -6.71 9.97 -20.32
CA CYS A 37 -6.27 10.76 -21.48
C CYS A 37 -5.43 10.00 -22.51
N ASN A 38 -5.24 8.69 -22.34
CA ASN A 38 -4.44 7.81 -23.20
C ASN A 38 -2.97 8.22 -23.39
N ALA A 39 -2.44 9.14 -22.58
CA ALA A 39 -1.02 9.46 -22.59
C ALA A 39 -0.18 8.31 -22.00
N GLN A 40 1.02 8.12 -22.54
CA GLN A 40 1.96 7.10 -22.06
C GLN A 40 2.94 7.64 -21.00
N ASP A 41 2.95 8.95 -20.77
CA ASP A 41 3.82 9.60 -19.78
C ASP A 41 3.24 9.44 -18.36
N ILE A 42 3.53 8.28 -17.76
CA ILE A 42 3.10 7.87 -16.42
C ILE A 42 4.32 7.69 -15.52
N ILE A 43 4.34 8.38 -14.39
CA ILE A 43 5.30 8.12 -13.32
C ILE A 43 4.73 7.08 -12.37
N ILE A 44 5.47 5.99 -12.18
CA ILE A 44 5.15 4.95 -11.21
C ILE A 44 6.09 5.10 -10.00
N LYS A 45 5.51 5.15 -8.81
CA LYS A 45 6.22 5.05 -7.53
C LYS A 45 5.76 3.81 -6.80
N GLU A 46 6.71 3.09 -6.22
CA GLU A 46 6.45 1.96 -5.32
C GLU A 46 6.98 2.32 -3.93
N GLN A 47 6.24 1.92 -2.91
CA GLN A 47 6.60 2.12 -1.51
C GLN A 47 6.32 0.82 -0.74
N ASP A 48 7.23 0.45 0.16
CA ASP A 48 6.98 -0.68 1.05
C ASP A 48 5.77 -0.40 1.93
N ILE A 49 5.02 -1.45 2.28
CA ILE A 49 3.81 -1.27 3.08
C ILE A 49 4.13 -0.85 4.51
N ILE A 50 5.27 -1.31 5.07
CA ILE A 50 5.71 -0.94 6.41
C ILE A 50 6.13 0.52 6.42
N ASP A 51 6.96 0.95 5.47
CA ASP A 51 7.36 2.36 5.33
C ASP A 51 6.15 3.30 5.23
N TYR A 52 5.16 2.93 4.40
CA TYR A 52 3.92 3.72 4.26
C TYR A 52 3.13 3.80 5.58
N LEU A 53 3.01 2.67 6.29
CA LEU A 53 2.32 2.66 7.58
C LEU A 53 3.10 3.45 8.64
N GLU A 54 4.43 3.43 8.63
CA GLU A 54 5.28 4.23 9.52
C GLU A 54 5.07 5.73 9.30
N GLU A 55 5.00 6.19 8.04
CA GLU A 55 4.66 7.59 7.71
C GLU A 55 3.29 7.99 8.28
N LEU A 56 2.28 7.14 8.14
CA LEU A 56 0.96 7.38 8.74
C LEU A 56 1.02 7.36 10.27
N ALA A 57 1.79 6.44 10.85
CA ALA A 57 1.94 6.31 12.29
C ALA A 57 2.59 7.56 12.91
N ILE A 58 3.63 8.10 12.28
CA ILE A 58 4.25 9.37 12.69
C ILE A 58 3.22 10.50 12.70
N ASN A 59 2.43 10.63 11.63
CA ASN A 59 1.45 11.70 11.48
C ASN A 59 0.25 11.57 12.44
N THR A 60 -0.07 10.36 12.89
CA THR A 60 -1.22 10.08 13.78
C THR A 60 -0.82 9.83 15.24
N GLY A 61 0.48 9.72 15.51
CA GLY A 61 1.05 9.28 16.79
C GLY A 61 0.76 7.81 17.12
N ALA A 62 0.51 6.97 16.10
CA ALA A 62 0.37 5.53 16.30
C ALA A 62 1.75 4.88 16.46
N THR A 63 1.78 3.66 17.01
CA THR A 63 2.99 2.85 17.13
C THR A 63 2.87 1.64 16.19
N ILE A 64 3.96 1.31 15.51
CA ILE A 64 4.05 0.13 14.64
C ILE A 64 4.83 -0.95 15.36
N GLU A 65 4.29 -2.16 15.38
CA GLU A 65 4.95 -3.35 15.89
C GLU A 65 4.92 -4.45 14.83
N VAL A 66 6.09 -5.04 14.55
CA VAL A 66 6.23 -6.15 13.60
C VAL A 66 6.28 -7.47 14.35
N ILE A 67 5.30 -8.33 14.11
CA ILE A 67 5.15 -9.60 14.83
C ILE A 67 5.50 -10.77 13.90
N SER A 68 6.39 -11.66 14.35
CA SER A 68 6.70 -12.89 13.60
C SER A 68 5.59 -13.94 13.76
N SER A 69 5.33 -14.73 12.71
CA SER A 69 4.39 -15.86 12.75
C SER A 69 4.91 -17.12 13.46
N LYS A 70 6.00 -17.02 14.24
CA LYS A 70 6.56 -18.15 14.98
C LYS A 70 5.71 -18.55 16.20
N SER A 71 5.07 -17.57 16.85
CA SER A 71 4.18 -17.81 17.99
C SER A 71 2.77 -18.18 17.53
N GLU A 72 1.96 -18.77 18.41
CA GLU A 72 0.55 -19.06 18.13
C GLU A 72 -0.23 -17.79 17.78
N HIS A 73 -0.06 -16.73 18.58
CA HIS A 73 -0.69 -15.43 18.32
C HIS A 73 -0.22 -14.79 17.02
N GLY A 74 1.06 -14.95 16.66
CA GLY A 74 1.59 -14.49 15.37
C GLY A 74 0.93 -15.21 14.18
N ARG A 75 0.73 -16.53 14.28
CA ARG A 75 -0.02 -17.31 13.27
C ARG A 75 -1.49 -16.89 13.19
N MET A 76 -2.09 -16.55 14.32
CA MET A 76 -3.46 -16.03 14.35
C MET A 76 -3.56 -14.67 13.65
N LEU A 77 -2.61 -13.76 13.86
CA LEU A 77 -2.55 -12.50 13.13
C LEU A 77 -2.39 -12.72 11.62
N GLU A 78 -1.54 -13.68 11.24
CA GLU A 78 -1.35 -14.05 9.83
C GLU A 78 -2.65 -14.54 9.18
N SER A 79 -3.47 -15.34 9.88
CA SER A 79 -4.76 -15.83 9.37
C SER A 79 -5.85 -14.75 9.35
N LEU A 80 -5.75 -13.72 10.19
CA LEU A 80 -6.65 -12.56 10.24
C LEU A 80 -6.34 -11.49 9.17
N GLY A 81 -5.43 -11.78 8.23
CA GLY A 81 -5.10 -10.86 7.14
C GLY A 81 -3.78 -10.11 7.33
N LYS A 82 -2.91 -10.57 8.26
CA LYS A 82 -1.51 -10.12 8.46
C LYS A 82 -1.33 -8.71 9.04
N ILE A 83 -2.36 -7.86 9.03
CA ILE A 83 -2.33 -6.50 9.58
C ILE A 83 -3.52 -6.33 10.52
N ALA A 84 -3.28 -5.82 11.72
CA ALA A 84 -4.30 -5.47 12.70
C ALA A 84 -3.96 -4.12 13.34
N ALA A 85 -4.95 -3.49 13.97
CA ALA A 85 -4.77 -2.24 14.69
C ALA A 85 -5.53 -2.29 16.02
N ILE A 86 -4.90 -1.74 17.06
CA ILE A 86 -5.56 -1.44 18.33
C ILE A 86 -5.94 0.03 18.30
N LEU A 87 -7.23 0.31 18.37
CA LEU A 87 -7.76 1.67 18.28
C LEU A 87 -7.77 2.32 19.66
N ARG A 88 -7.52 3.64 19.72
CA ARG A 88 -7.56 4.41 20.98
C ARG A 88 -8.96 4.51 21.56
N TYR A 89 -9.97 4.44 20.70
CA TYR A 89 -11.39 4.48 21.05
C TYR A 89 -12.18 3.71 19.98
N LYS A 90 -13.42 3.37 20.30
CA LYS A 90 -14.32 2.69 19.37
C LYS A 90 -14.66 3.63 18.21
N MET A 91 -14.60 3.11 16.98
CA MET A 91 -15.16 3.81 15.82
C MET A 91 -16.65 3.50 15.75
N ASP A 92 -17.47 4.55 15.67
CA ASP A 92 -18.92 4.48 15.52
C ASP A 92 -19.33 4.33 14.04
#